data_AF-A0A7W9PRI3-F1
#
_entry.id   AF-A0A7W9PRI3-F1
#
_cell.length_a   1.000
_cell.length_b   1.000
_cell.length_c   1.000
_cell.angle_alpha   90.00
_cell.angle_beta   90.00
_cell.angle_gamma   90.00
#
_symmetry.space_group_name_H-M   'P 1'
#
loop_
_entity.id
_entity.type
_entity.pdbx_description
1 polymer ?
#
loop_
_entity_poly.entity_id
_entity_poly.type
_entity_poly.pdbx_seq_one_letter_code
_entity_poly.pdbx_strand_id
1 'polypeptide(L)'
;MRFWYGKRFNSPDDVEPLICRSQQGRLYPDTEASPGGGRLRMLPFRNYVTTALLYHGRPVIDYFKAADPATLMGIMTGGEPSDHGRAFYFILRRS
;
A
#
# COMPACT_ATOMS: atom_id res chain seq x y z
N MET A 1 -0.01 12.67 -16.24
CA MET A 1 -0.57 12.51 -14.89
C MET A 1 -0.80 11.03 -14.64
N ARG A 2 -0.34 10.51 -13.50
CA ARG A 2 -0.55 9.12 -13.07
C ARG A 2 -1.71 9.07 -12.09
N PHE A 3 -2.64 8.13 -12.26
CA PHE A 3 -3.77 7.96 -11.35
C PHE A 3 -3.58 6.67 -10.57
N TRP A 4 -3.44 6.77 -9.25
CA TRP A 4 -3.41 5.59 -8.41
C TRP A 4 -4.71 4.81 -8.56
N TYR A 5 -4.59 3.52 -8.87
CA TYR A 5 -5.71 2.59 -9.02
C TYR A 5 -5.81 1.63 -7.84
N GLY A 6 -4.67 1.14 -7.34
CA GLY A 6 -4.65 0.22 -6.23
C GLY A 6 -3.28 -0.41 -5.98
N LYS A 7 -3.30 -1.65 -5.51
CA LYS A 7 -2.12 -2.45 -5.20
C LYS A 7 -2.33 -3.86 -5.77
N ARG A 8 -1.24 -4.56 -6.09
CA ARG A 8 -1.29 -5.98 -6.49
C ARG A 8 -0.47 -6.80 -5.51
N PHE A 9 -1.09 -7.83 -4.94
CA PHE A 9 -0.46 -8.73 -3.97
C PHE A 9 -0.29 -10.09 -4.62
N ASN A 10 0.90 -10.37 -5.16
CA ASN A 10 1.18 -11.64 -5.83
C ASN A 10 1.51 -12.73 -4.80
N SER A 11 2.29 -12.37 -3.78
CA SER A 11 2.63 -13.24 -2.64
C SER A 11 2.99 -12.40 -1.40
N PRO A 12 3.19 -13.03 -0.22
CA PRO A 12 3.70 -12.30 0.95
C PRO A 12 5.05 -11.61 0.74
N ASP A 13 5.88 -12.07 -0.19
CA ASP A 13 7.21 -11.50 -0.46
C ASP A 13 7.29 -10.75 -1.81
N ASP A 14 6.17 -10.65 -2.53
CA ASP A 14 6.07 -9.94 -3.81
C ASP A 14 4.76 -9.15 -3.89
N VAL A 15 4.86 -7.84 -3.68
CA VAL A 15 3.76 -6.89 -3.76
C VAL A 15 4.16 -5.72 -4.65
N GLU A 16 3.29 -5.35 -5.57
CA GLU A 16 3.36 -4.11 -6.36
C GLU A 16 2.51 -3.04 -5.65
N PRO A 17 3.10 -2.11 -4.86
CA PRO A 17 2.35 -1.28 -3.93
C PRO A 17 1.57 -0.14 -4.58
N LEU A 18 1.90 0.20 -5.83
CA LEU A 18 1.32 1.30 -6.59
C LEU A 18 1.01 0.82 -8.01
N ILE A 19 -0.20 0.31 -8.20
CA ILE A 19 -0.77 0.12 -9.53
C ILE A 19 -1.39 1.44 -9.96
N CYS A 20 -0.91 1.98 -11.06
CA CYS A 20 -1.40 3.20 -11.68
C CYS A 20 -2.19 2.88 -12.94
N ARG A 21 -3.15 3.75 -13.26
CA ARG A 21 -3.88 3.74 -14.53
C ARG A 21 -3.35 4.88 -15.41
N SER A 22 -2.95 4.54 -16.63
CA SER A 22 -2.56 5.53 -17.64
C SER A 22 -3.80 6.27 -18.17
N GLN A 23 -3.58 7.38 -18.89
CA GLN A 23 -4.67 8.09 -19.57
C GLN A 23 -5.42 7.21 -20.59
N GLN A 24 -4.75 6.20 -21.15
CA GLN A 24 -5.33 5.22 -22.09
C GLN A 24 -6.01 4.04 -21.36
N GLY A 25 -6.14 4.09 -20.03
CA GLY A 25 -6.81 3.07 -19.24
C GLY A 25 -5.97 1.84 -18.88
N ARG A 26 -4.73 1.73 -19.37
CA ARG A 26 -3.82 0.61 -19.06
C ARG A 26 -3.36 0.67 -17.60
N LEU A 27 -3.43 -0.47 -16.91
CA LEU A 27 -2.85 -0.64 -15.57
C LEU A 27 -1.37 -1.01 -15.65
N TYR A 28 -0.53 -0.39 -14.83
CA TYR A 28 0.90 -0.67 -14.77
C TYR A 28 1.45 -0.39 -13.36
N PRO A 29 2.49 -1.10 -12.90
CA PRO A 29 3.16 -0.79 -11.65
C PRO A 29 4.00 0.48 -11.78
N ASP A 30 3.89 1.39 -10.82
CA ASP A 30 4.74 2.58 -10.74
C ASP A 30 6.02 2.27 -9.96
N THR A 31 7.01 1.73 -10.66
CA THR A 31 8.29 1.32 -10.08
C THR A 31 9.18 2.50 -9.69
N GLU A 32 8.93 3.70 -10.22
CA GLU A 32 9.63 4.92 -9.80
C GLU A 32 9.11 5.40 -8.43
N ALA A 33 7.79 5.35 -8.23
CA ALA A 33 7.17 5.68 -6.95
C ALA A 33 7.20 4.54 -5.92
N SER A 34 7.45 3.30 -6.33
CA SER A 34 7.60 2.14 -5.44
C SER A 34 8.77 1.24 -5.85
N PRO A 35 10.02 1.76 -5.80
CA PRO A 35 11.18 1.02 -6.28
C PRO A 35 11.36 -0.28 -5.49
N GLY A 36 11.53 -1.37 -6.22
CA GLY A 36 11.66 -2.72 -5.68
C GLY A 36 10.36 -3.33 -5.12
N GLY A 37 9.22 -2.64 -5.21
CA GLY A 37 7.94 -3.13 -4.70
C GLY A 37 7.87 -3.15 -3.16
N GLY A 38 7.31 -4.22 -2.61
CA GLY A 38 7.23 -4.43 -1.16
C GLY A 38 6.88 -5.84 -0.76
N ARG A 39 6.73 -6.05 0.55
CA ARG A 39 6.40 -7.34 1.16
C ARG A 39 5.43 -7.20 2.32
N LEU A 40 4.63 -8.23 2.54
CA LEU A 40 3.70 -8.33 3.65
C LEU A 40 4.37 -8.93 4.89
N ARG A 41 4.14 -8.34 6.06
CA ARG A 41 4.52 -8.90 7.35
C ARG A 41 3.42 -8.68 8.38
N MET A 42 3.35 -9.54 9.39
CA MET A 42 2.54 -9.26 10.58
C MET A 42 3.35 -8.33 11.49
N LEU A 43 2.84 -7.12 11.73
CA LEU A 43 3.50 -6.13 12.58
C LEU A 43 2.56 -5.66 13.69
N PRO A 44 3.09 -5.34 14.88
CA PRO A 44 2.35 -4.60 15.90
C PRO A 44 1.90 -3.23 15.37
N PHE A 45 0.65 -2.88 15.61
CA PHE A 45 0.08 -1.56 15.37
C PHE A 45 -0.86 -1.20 16.52
N ARG A 46 -0.47 -0.18 17.30
CA ARG A 46 -1.15 0.18 18.56
C ARG A 46 -1.24 -1.04 19.49
N ASN A 47 -2.44 -1.53 19.79
CA ASN A 47 -2.69 -2.61 20.75
C ASN A 47 -2.99 -3.98 20.09
N TYR A 48 -2.67 -4.17 18.81
CA TYR A 48 -2.87 -5.45 18.12
C TYR A 48 -1.79 -5.70 17.04
N VAL A 49 -1.69 -6.93 16.55
CA VAL A 49 -0.84 -7.30 15.41
C VAL A 49 -1.70 -7.41 14.15
N THR A 50 -1.24 -6.85 13.03
CA THR A 50 -1.97 -6.89 11.76
C THR A 50 -1.04 -7.05 10.56
N THR A 51 -1.60 -7.45 9.41
CA THR A 51 -0.87 -7.47 8.15
C THR A 51 -0.50 -6.05 7.75
N ALA A 52 0.77 -5.85 7.44
CA ALA A 52 1.32 -4.59 6.97
C ALA A 52 2.14 -4.80 5.69
N LEU A 53 2.07 -3.86 4.76
CA LEU A 53 2.94 -3.79 3.59
C LEU A 53 4.12 -2.87 3.88
N LEU A 54 5.32 -3.44 3.87
CA LEU A 54 6.58 -2.71 3.94
C LEU A 54 7.07 -2.44 2.52
N TYR A 55 7.25 -1.17 2.18
CA TYR A 55 7.84 -0.78 0.91
C TYR A 55 9.34 -1.03 0.93
N HIS A 56 9.90 -1.55 -0.17
CA HIS A 56 11.34 -1.86 -0.23
C HIS A 56 12.20 -0.60 -0.40
N GLY A 57 11.87 0.27 -1.36
CA GLY A 57 12.65 1.46 -1.65
C GLY A 57 12.11 2.76 -1.03
N ARG A 58 11.19 2.67 -0.06
CA ARG A 58 10.64 3.84 0.66
C ARG A 58 10.42 3.53 2.14
N PRO A 59 10.61 4.51 3.04
CA PRO A 59 10.30 4.37 4.46
C PRO A 59 8.78 4.54 4.70
N VAL A 60 7.98 3.68 4.06
CA VAL A 60 6.51 3.69 4.12
C VAL A 60 6.02 2.31 4.54
N ILE A 61 5.07 2.30 5.48
CA ILE A 61 4.36 1.10 5.92
C ILE A 61 2.86 1.36 5.83
N ASP A 62 2.15 0.47 5.13
CA ASP A 62 0.70 0.43 5.14
C ASP A 62 0.21 -0.66 6.09
N TYR A 63 -0.53 -0.30 7.13
CA TYR A 63 -1.20 -1.26 8.02
C TYR A 63 -2.61 -1.53 7.52
N PHE A 64 -3.02 -2.79 7.42
CA PHE A 64 -4.34 -3.16 6.93
C PHE A 64 -5.28 -3.64 8.04
N LYS A 65 -6.58 -3.41 7.86
CA LYS A 65 -7.65 -4.04 8.63
C LYS A 65 -8.79 -4.40 7.69
N ALA A 66 -9.34 -5.61 7.82
CA ALA A 66 -10.54 -5.98 7.07
C ALA A 66 -11.74 -5.17 7.57
N ALA A 67 -12.44 -4.52 6.64
CA ALA A 67 -13.74 -3.89 6.90
C ALA A 67 -14.88 -4.88 6.61
N ASP A 68 -14.71 -5.72 5.58
CA ASP A 68 -15.59 -6.82 5.18
C ASP A 68 -14.77 -7.87 4.39
N PRO A 69 -15.35 -8.99 3.91
CA PRO A 69 -14.61 -10.04 3.18
C PRO A 69 -13.89 -9.58 1.89
N ALA A 70 -14.30 -8.47 1.29
CA ALA A 70 -13.75 -7.93 0.04
C ALA A 70 -13.09 -6.55 0.17
N THR A 71 -13.19 -5.92 1.34
CA THR A 71 -12.73 -4.55 1.58
C THR A 71 -11.70 -4.48 2.72
N LEU A 72 -10.57 -3.82 2.44
CA LEU A 72 -9.55 -3.49 3.43
C LEU A 72 -9.51 -1.98 3.65
N MET A 73 -9.41 -1.57 4.92
CA MET A 73 -8.93 -0.26 5.31
C MET A 73 -7.41 -0.29 5.46
N GLY A 74 -6.74 0.72 4.93
CA GLY A 74 -5.30 0.91 5.02
C GLY A 74 -4.95 2.20 5.76
N ILE A 75 -3.91 2.15 6.58
CA ILE A 75 -3.30 3.29 7.25
C ILE A 75 -1.84 3.38 6.79
N MET A 76 -1.52 4.40 6.01
CA MET A 76 -0.16 4.67 5.57
C MET A 76 0.59 5.50 6.62
N THR A 77 1.78 5.04 6.98
CA THR A 77 2.69 5.71 7.90
C THR A 77 4.07 5.89 7.28
N GLY A 78 4.73 6.99 7.59
CA GLY A 78 6.04 7.35 7.01
C GLY A 78 5.95 8.02 5.63
N GLY A 79 7.12 8.25 5.03
CA GLY A 79 7.27 9.04 3.80
C GLY A 79 7.61 10.51 4.05
N GLU A 80 8.33 11.12 3.10
CA GLU A 80 8.70 12.53 3.08
C GLU A 80 7.76 13.35 2.17
N PRO A 81 7.46 14.62 2.51
CA PRO A 81 7.74 15.22 3.81
C PRO A 81 6.81 14.58 4.83
N SER A 82 7.35 14.15 5.97
CA SER A 82 6.56 13.55 7.04
C SER A 82 5.31 14.41 7.25
N ASP A 83 4.12 13.83 7.22
CA ASP A 83 2.86 14.61 7.33
C ASP A 83 2.63 15.08 8.79
N HIS A 84 3.70 15.50 9.48
CA HIS A 84 3.75 15.88 10.89
C HIS A 84 3.13 14.82 11.82
N GLY A 85 3.34 13.54 11.50
CA GLY A 85 2.75 12.42 12.25
C GLY A 85 1.30 12.10 11.90
N ARG A 86 0.71 12.77 10.89
CA ARG A 86 -0.60 12.38 10.35
C ARG A 86 -0.47 11.10 9.52
N ALA A 87 -1.44 10.23 9.71
CA ALA A 87 -1.59 9.03 8.91
C ALA A 87 -2.56 9.30 7.76
N PHE A 88 -2.25 8.78 6.58
CA PHE A 88 -3.19 8.77 5.47
C PHE A 88 -4.01 7.49 5.52
N TYR A 89 -5.29 7.62 5.23
CA TYR A 89 -6.22 6.50 5.19
C TYR A 89 -6.63 6.23 3.75
N PHE A 90 -6.77 4.96 3.40
CA PHE A 90 -7.28 4.53 2.10
C PHE A 90 -8.09 3.25 2.22
N ILE A 91 -8.87 2.94 1.18
CA ILE A 91 -9.63 1.71 1.07
C ILE A 91 -9.14 0.93 -0.15
N LEU A 92 -9.06 -0.39 -0.01
CA LEU A 92 -8.87 -1.31 -1.13
C LEU A 92 -10.08 -2.22 -1.21
N ARG A 93 -10.61 -2.41 -2.42
CA ARG A 93 -11.64 -3.40 -2.71
C ARG A 93 -11.06 -4.43 -3.68
N ARG A 94 -11.31 -5.71 -3.40
CA ARG A 94 -10.93 -6.81 -4.30
C ARG A 94 -11.65 -6.66 -5.64
N SER A 95 -10.91 -6.81 -6.74
CA SER A 95 -11.37 -6.78 -8.13
C SER A 95 -11.06 -8.08 -8.84
#